data_AF-A0A430RYR8-F1
#
_entry.id   AF-A0A430RYR8-F1
#
_cell.length_a   1.000
_cell.length_b   1.000
_cell.length_c   1.000
_cell.angle_alpha   90.00
_cell.angle_beta   90.00
_cell.angle_gamma   90.00
#
_symmetry.space_group_name_H-M   'P 1'
#
loop_
_entity.id
_entity.type
_entity.pdbx_description
1 polymer ?
#
loop_
_entity_poly.entity_id
_entity_poly.type
_entity_poly.pdbx_seq_one_letter_code
_entity_poly.pdbx_strand_id
1 'polypeptide(L)'
;MRKGLTLIEVLVALVILSAVLLGLSALLAQSLNRTQASGQRTQAVQILNYLGRRIIEGDTRLLPQSGSPLTIDYGNLNTAFPELPRESRWQNPANLNLYKAVIQTETPPQAVQSLGLLQYRIRVCWREGQAEACTAALTYAPPGGGGGGLGPLPGVN
;
A
#
# COMPACT_ATOMS: atom_id res chain seq x y z
N MET A 1 -53.33 -28.62 25.46
CA MET A 1 -53.90 -28.03 24.23
C MET A 1 -52.75 -27.60 23.32
N ARG A 2 -52.49 -28.33 22.24
CA ARG A 2 -51.47 -27.94 21.24
C ARG A 2 -52.09 -26.86 20.35
N LYS A 3 -51.70 -25.60 20.53
CA LYS A 3 -52.01 -24.54 19.57
C LYS A 3 -51.22 -24.84 18.29
N GLY A 4 -51.90 -25.26 17.23
CA GLY A 4 -51.27 -25.40 15.91
C GLY A 4 -50.94 -24.02 15.36
N LEU A 5 -49.76 -23.86 14.75
CA LEU A 5 -49.40 -22.60 14.07
C LEU A 5 -50.50 -22.26 13.08
N THR A 6 -51.02 -21.04 13.18
CA THR A 6 -51.95 -20.54 12.16
C THR A 6 -51.14 -20.20 10.90
N LEU A 7 -51.75 -20.38 9.72
CA LEU A 7 -51.08 -20.10 8.43
C LEU A 7 -50.57 -18.64 8.34
N ILE A 8 -51.29 -17.72 8.98
CA ILE A 8 -50.91 -16.31 9.13
C ILE A 8 -49.62 -16.16 9.95
N GLU A 9 -49.48 -16.89 11.04
CA GLU A 9 -48.30 -16.83 11.92
C GLU A 9 -47.03 -17.32 11.21
N VAL A 10 -47.14 -18.37 10.38
CA VAL A 10 -46.04 -18.84 9.53
C VAL A 10 -45.66 -17.79 8.49
N LEU A 11 -46.64 -17.15 7.83
CA LEU A 11 -46.41 -16.10 6.85
C LEU A 11 -45.70 -14.89 7.48
N VAL A 12 -46.16 -14.45 8.65
CA VAL A 12 -45.53 -13.34 9.39
C VAL A 12 -44.11 -13.71 9.81
N ALA A 13 -43.88 -14.93 10.30
CA ALA A 13 -42.55 -15.40 10.64
C ALA A 13 -41.59 -15.40 9.43
N LEU A 14 -42.05 -15.81 8.25
CA LEU A 14 -41.24 -15.79 7.02
C LEU A 14 -40.92 -14.36 6.54
N VAL A 15 -41.86 -13.43 6.69
CA VAL A 15 -41.62 -12.01 6.36
C VAL A 15 -40.58 -11.40 7.30
N ILE A 16 -40.70 -11.66 8.61
CA ILE A 16 -39.72 -11.18 9.59
C ILE A 16 -38.33 -11.80 9.31
N LEU A 17 -38.28 -13.11 9.05
CA LEU A 17 -37.03 -13.81 8.76
C LEU A 17 -36.34 -13.25 7.50
N SER A 18 -37.10 -12.99 6.44
CA SER A 18 -36.54 -12.43 5.21
C SER A 18 -36.01 -11.00 5.40
N ALA A 19 -36.71 -10.15 6.16
CA ALA A 19 -36.23 -8.82 6.52
C ALA A 19 -34.92 -8.87 7.33
N VAL A 20 -34.81 -9.79 8.30
CA VAL A 20 -33.59 -9.98 9.10
C VAL A 20 -32.42 -10.46 8.24
N LEU A 21 -32.65 -11.42 7.34
CA LEU A 21 -31.64 -11.93 6.41
C LEU A 21 -31.10 -10.84 5.48
N LEU A 22 -31.96 -9.95 4.98
CA LEU A 22 -31.57 -8.81 4.15
C LEU A 22 -30.74 -7.79 4.94
N GLY A 23 -31.11 -7.51 6.19
CA GLY A 23 -30.31 -6.64 7.06
C GLY A 23 -28.91 -7.20 7.33
N LEU A 24 -28.83 -8.50 7.59
CA LEU A 24 -27.56 -9.18 7.88
C LEU A 24 -26.65 -9.23 6.64
N SER A 25 -27.19 -9.48 5.45
CA SER A 25 -26.40 -9.52 4.22
C SER A 25 -25.80 -8.15 3.87
N ALA A 26 -26.55 -7.06 4.08
CA ALA A 26 -26.05 -5.70 3.91
C ALA A 26 -24.90 -5.38 4.89
N LEU A 27 -25.01 -5.80 6.16
CA LEU A 27 -23.95 -5.62 7.15
C LEU A 27 -22.69 -6.41 6.80
N LEU A 28 -22.84 -7.66 6.33
CA LEU A 28 -21.72 -8.48 5.88
C LEU A 28 -21.01 -7.86 4.67
N ALA A 29 -21.76 -7.39 3.67
CA ALA A 29 -21.19 -6.70 2.51
C ALA A 29 -20.41 -5.45 2.93
N GLN A 30 -20.96 -4.66 3.86
CA GLN A 30 -20.29 -3.46 4.36
C GLN A 30 -19.01 -3.78 5.14
N SER A 31 -19.03 -4.85 5.95
CA SER A 31 -17.87 -5.33 6.70
C SER A 31 -16.74 -5.81 5.76
N LEU A 32 -17.10 -6.56 4.71
CA LEU A 32 -16.16 -7.03 3.70
C LEU A 32 -15.49 -5.85 2.97
N ASN A 33 -16.27 -4.86 2.53
CA ASN A 33 -15.73 -3.66 1.88
C ASN A 33 -14.75 -2.90 2.78
N ARG A 34 -15.10 -2.71 4.06
CA ARG A 34 -14.21 -2.04 5.03
C ARG A 34 -12.92 -2.82 5.27
N THR A 35 -13.02 -4.14 5.36
CA THR A 35 -11.86 -5.03 5.57
C THR A 35 -10.94 -5.02 4.35
N GLN A 36 -11.49 -5.04 3.14
CA GLN A 36 -10.71 -4.96 1.90
C GLN A 36 -9.97 -3.62 1.78
N ALA A 37 -10.62 -2.49 2.04
CA ALA A 37 -9.99 -1.17 1.96
C ALA A 37 -8.84 -1.03 2.97
N SER A 38 -9.05 -1.49 4.21
CA SER A 38 -8.00 -1.53 5.24
C SER A 38 -6.83 -2.47 4.86
N GLY A 39 -7.14 -3.61 4.24
CA GLY A 39 -6.14 -4.57 3.76
C GLY A 39 -5.27 -4.00 2.66
N GLN A 40 -5.87 -3.34 1.67
CA GLN A 40 -5.15 -2.69 0.56
C GLN A 40 -4.22 -1.59 1.04
N ARG A 41 -4.69 -0.73 1.96
CA ARG A 41 -3.85 0.32 2.53
C ARG A 41 -2.67 -0.24 3.33
N THR A 42 -2.89 -1.31 4.10
CA THR A 42 -1.81 -1.97 4.87
C THR A 42 -0.75 -2.55 3.93
N GLN A 43 -1.18 -3.21 2.87
CA GLN A 43 -0.31 -3.74 1.82
C GLN A 43 0.48 -2.62 1.10
N ALA A 44 -0.17 -1.50 0.76
CA ALA A 44 0.49 -0.34 0.17
C ALA A 44 1.57 0.24 1.08
N VAL A 45 1.32 0.31 2.39
CA VAL A 45 2.31 0.74 3.39
C VAL A 45 3.48 -0.24 3.51
N GLN A 46 3.24 -1.55 3.40
CA GLN A 46 4.32 -2.54 3.39
C GLN A 46 5.23 -2.40 2.17
N ILE A 47 4.66 -2.18 0.98
CA ILE A 47 5.43 -1.86 -0.25
C ILE A 47 6.22 -0.58 -0.03
N LEU A 48 5.57 0.45 0.50
CA LEU A 48 6.21 1.74 0.75
C LEU A 48 7.40 1.62 1.71
N ASN A 49 7.26 0.85 2.80
CA ASN A 49 8.35 0.60 3.75
C ASN A 49 9.50 -0.19 3.10
N TYR A 50 9.17 -1.19 2.28
CA TYR A 50 10.15 -1.95 1.53
C TYR A 50 10.95 -1.03 0.58
N LEU A 51 10.27 -0.23 -0.24
CA LEU A 51 10.91 0.70 -1.18
C LEU A 51 11.71 1.78 -0.44
N GLY A 52 11.18 2.31 0.66
CA GLY A 52 11.83 3.33 1.47
C GLY A 52 13.15 2.85 2.07
N ARG A 53 13.18 1.62 2.59
CA ARG A 53 14.42 1.01 3.09
C ARG A 53 15.48 0.92 1.99
N ARG A 54 15.09 0.47 0.80
CA ARG A 54 16.04 0.30 -0.31
C ARG A 54 16.56 1.61 -0.89
N ILE A 55 15.74 2.66 -0.86
CA ILE A 55 16.19 4.01 -1.21
C ILE A 55 17.26 4.47 -0.20
N ILE A 56 17.05 4.26 1.10
CA ILE A 56 18.03 4.60 2.14
C ILE A 56 19.32 3.78 1.98
N GLU A 57 19.20 2.49 1.61
CA GLU A 57 20.33 1.61 1.29
C GLU A 57 21.07 2.01 0.01
N GLY A 58 20.52 2.92 -0.79
CA GLY A 58 21.14 3.41 -2.01
C GLY A 58 20.91 2.53 -3.25
N ASP A 59 19.81 1.76 -3.33
CA ASP A 59 19.49 0.98 -4.53
C ASP A 59 19.29 1.92 -5.73
N THR A 60 20.29 1.97 -6.61
CA THR A 60 20.35 2.87 -7.76
C THR A 60 19.17 2.70 -8.73
N ARG A 61 18.47 1.55 -8.70
CA ARG A 61 17.27 1.31 -9.51
C ARG A 61 16.07 2.12 -9.02
N LEU A 62 16.10 2.60 -7.78
CA LEU A 62 15.05 3.36 -7.11
C LEU A 62 15.37 4.85 -6.96
N LEU A 63 16.52 5.30 -7.45
CA LEU A 63 17.00 6.67 -7.27
C LEU A 63 16.89 7.44 -8.59
N PRO A 64 15.72 8.01 -8.93
CA PRO A 64 15.58 8.83 -10.11
C PRO A 64 16.50 10.05 -10.07
N GLN A 65 16.97 10.46 -11.26
CA GLN A 65 17.62 11.75 -11.44
C GLN A 65 16.59 12.89 -11.24
N SER A 66 17.08 14.06 -10.83
CA SER A 66 16.24 15.22 -10.59
C SER A 66 15.39 15.57 -11.82
N GLY A 67 14.08 15.75 -11.63
CA GLY A 67 13.14 16.13 -12.68
C GLY A 67 12.45 14.97 -13.43
N SER A 68 12.87 13.72 -13.23
CA SER A 68 12.28 12.55 -13.92
C SER A 68 11.77 11.51 -12.92
N PRO A 69 10.47 11.48 -12.60
CA PRO A 69 9.94 10.51 -11.64
C PRO A 69 10.06 9.08 -12.18
N LEU A 70 10.53 8.17 -11.32
CA LEU A 70 10.51 6.74 -11.59
C LEU A 70 9.10 6.21 -11.31
N THR A 71 8.44 5.69 -12.35
CA THR A 71 7.11 5.08 -12.23
C THR A 71 7.20 3.60 -12.52
N ILE A 72 6.65 2.80 -11.62
CA ILE A 72 6.52 1.35 -11.73
C ILE A 72 5.03 1.06 -11.77
N ASP A 73 4.53 0.87 -12.98
CA ASP A 73 3.11 0.72 -13.26
C ASP A 73 2.49 -0.55 -12.69
N TYR A 74 1.16 -0.56 -12.65
CA TYR A 74 0.38 -1.76 -12.32
C TYR A 74 0.85 -2.96 -13.16
N GLY A 75 0.97 -4.12 -12.53
CA GLY A 75 1.47 -5.34 -13.17
C GLY A 75 2.99 -5.49 -13.20
N ASN A 76 3.75 -4.43 -12.93
CA ASN A 76 5.22 -4.44 -13.07
C ASN A 76 5.98 -4.47 -11.74
N LEU A 77 5.29 -4.38 -10.60
CA LEU A 77 5.96 -4.36 -9.30
C LEU A 77 6.73 -5.64 -9.01
N ASN A 78 6.15 -6.80 -9.34
CA ASN A 78 6.77 -8.10 -9.10
C ASN A 78 7.93 -8.39 -10.06
N THR A 79 7.90 -7.81 -11.27
CA THR A 79 9.01 -7.94 -12.23
C THR A 79 10.16 -7.00 -11.88
N ALA A 80 9.85 -5.79 -11.40
CA ALA A 80 10.86 -4.85 -10.91
C ALA A 80 11.54 -5.32 -9.61
N PHE A 81 10.78 -5.96 -8.71
CA PHE A 81 11.26 -6.44 -7.40
C PHE A 81 10.79 -7.87 -7.10
N PRO A 82 11.43 -8.90 -7.68
CA PRO A 82 11.07 -10.30 -7.46
C PRO A 82 11.26 -10.78 -6.00
N GLU A 83 12.05 -10.06 -5.21
CA GLU A 83 12.27 -10.29 -3.78
C GLU A 83 11.15 -9.74 -2.87
N LEU A 84 10.38 -8.76 -3.34
CA LEU A 84 9.34 -8.06 -2.58
C LEU A 84 8.30 -9.02 -1.95
N PRO A 85 7.76 -10.03 -2.68
CA PRO A 85 6.81 -10.98 -2.10
C PRO A 85 7.34 -11.71 -0.85
N ARG A 86 8.67 -11.98 -0.83
CA ARG A 86 9.32 -12.73 0.26
C ARG A 86 9.46 -11.87 1.52
N GLU A 87 9.77 -10.59 1.35
CA GLU A 87 10.06 -9.69 2.46
C GLU A 87 8.81 -9.11 3.12
N SER A 88 7.76 -8.86 2.34
CA SER A 88 6.54 -8.20 2.83
C SER A 88 5.41 -9.18 3.17
N ARG A 89 5.74 -10.48 3.27
CA ARG A 89 4.82 -11.55 3.70
C ARG A 89 3.54 -11.57 2.85
N TRP A 90 3.68 -11.42 1.54
CA TRP A 90 2.55 -11.48 0.63
C TRP A 90 2.01 -12.89 0.57
N GLN A 91 0.73 -13.05 0.91
CA GLN A 91 0.04 -14.34 0.82
C GLN A 91 -0.10 -14.80 -0.65
N ASN A 92 -0.14 -13.86 -1.59
CA ASN A 92 -0.16 -14.14 -3.03
C ASN A 92 0.66 -13.09 -3.80
N PRO A 93 1.76 -13.47 -4.48
CA PRO A 93 2.58 -12.53 -5.26
C PRO A 93 1.81 -11.88 -6.43
N ALA A 94 0.74 -12.50 -6.93
CA ALA A 94 -0.09 -11.89 -7.98
C ALA A 94 -0.78 -10.60 -7.51
N ASN A 95 -1.02 -10.44 -6.19
CA ASN A 95 -1.67 -9.24 -5.66
C ASN A 95 -0.79 -7.99 -5.75
N LEU A 96 0.53 -8.14 -5.91
CA LEU A 96 1.44 -7.01 -6.11
C LEU A 96 1.14 -6.24 -7.39
N ASN A 97 0.57 -6.92 -8.38
CA ASN A 97 0.19 -6.33 -9.66
C ASN A 97 -0.96 -5.31 -9.53
N LEU A 98 -1.66 -5.29 -8.39
CA LEU A 98 -2.73 -4.34 -8.07
C LEU A 98 -2.21 -2.98 -7.60
N TYR A 99 -0.90 -2.83 -7.44
CA TYR A 99 -0.27 -1.62 -6.94
C TYR A 99 0.63 -0.98 -7.99
N LYS A 100 0.74 0.34 -7.91
CA LYS A 100 1.65 1.19 -8.68
C LYS A 100 2.55 1.94 -7.70
N ALA A 101 3.84 2.04 -8.01
CA ALA A 101 4.78 2.86 -7.23
C ALA A 101 5.30 4.02 -8.06
N VAL A 102 5.39 5.21 -7.45
CA VAL A 102 5.96 6.41 -8.06
C VAL A 102 6.96 7.00 -7.09
N ILE A 103 8.21 7.15 -7.54
CA ILE A 103 9.29 7.75 -6.77
C ILE A 103 9.73 9.01 -7.51
N GLN A 104 9.78 10.12 -6.80
CA GLN A 104 10.15 11.41 -7.37
C GLN A 104 11.07 12.15 -6.41
N THR A 105 12.04 12.87 -6.97
CA THR A 105 12.92 13.73 -6.19
C THR A 105 12.19 15.02 -5.84
N GLU A 106 12.36 15.49 -4.61
CA GLU A 106 11.83 16.78 -4.14
C GLU A 106 12.97 17.66 -3.65
N THR A 107 12.72 18.97 -3.59
CA THR A 107 13.68 19.92 -3.03
C THR A 107 13.80 19.67 -1.52
N PRO A 108 14.98 19.28 -1.00
CA PRO A 108 15.15 19.07 0.43
C PRO A 108 15.14 20.41 1.19
N PRO A 109 14.86 20.42 2.50
CA PRO A 109 15.17 21.57 3.36
C PRO A 109 16.66 21.93 3.31
N GLN A 110 17.01 23.19 3.56
CA GLN A 110 18.41 23.66 3.50
C GLN A 110 19.37 22.85 4.39
N ALA A 111 18.94 22.46 5.60
CA ALA A 111 19.73 21.64 6.51
C ALA A 111 20.07 20.25 5.96
N VAL A 112 19.21 19.69 5.10
CA VAL A 112 19.44 18.40 4.43
C VAL A 112 20.34 18.58 3.21
N GLN A 113 20.18 19.70 2.49
CA GLN A 113 21.04 20.04 1.36
C GLN A 113 22.51 20.19 1.79
N SER A 114 22.79 20.77 2.97
CA SER A 114 24.15 20.86 3.50
C SER A 114 24.81 19.51 3.82
N LEU A 115 24.01 18.44 3.93
CA LEU A 115 24.50 17.07 4.12
C LEU A 115 24.72 16.32 2.80
N GLY A 116 24.46 16.96 1.65
CA GLY A 116 24.57 16.33 0.33
C GLY A 116 23.51 15.25 0.07
N LEU A 117 22.42 15.23 0.84
CA LEU A 117 21.32 14.28 0.68
C LEU A 117 20.23 14.84 -0.25
N LEU A 118 19.59 13.94 -1.00
CA LEU A 118 18.40 14.23 -1.78
C LEU A 118 17.15 13.74 -1.03
N GLN A 119 16.04 14.47 -1.21
CA GLN A 119 14.73 14.07 -0.70
C GLN A 119 13.97 13.31 -1.79
N TYR A 120 13.42 12.16 -1.43
CA TYR A 120 12.60 11.33 -2.31
C TYR A 120 11.20 11.20 -1.72
N ARG A 121 10.18 11.50 -2.53
CA ARG A 121 8.79 11.13 -2.23
C ARG A 121 8.46 9.81 -2.89
N ILE A 122 8.04 8.85 -2.07
CA ILE A 122 7.57 7.54 -2.49
C ILE A 122 6.05 7.55 -2.38
N ARG A 123 5.35 7.24 -3.46
CA ARG A 123 3.90 7.01 -3.48
C ARG A 123 3.61 5.60 -3.92
N VAL A 124 2.74 4.92 -3.17
CA VAL A 124 2.19 3.63 -3.56
C VAL A 124 0.68 3.77 -3.68
N CYS A 125 0.18 3.43 -4.86
CA CYS A 125 -1.21 3.62 -5.25
C CYS A 125 -1.88 2.30 -5.59
N TRP A 126 -3.17 2.21 -5.32
CA TRP A 126 -4.04 1.08 -5.67
C TRP A 126 -5.38 1.60 -6.21
N ARG A 127 -6.13 0.73 -6.88
CA ARG A 127 -7.45 1.08 -7.42
C ARG A 127 -8.54 0.77 -6.40
N GLU A 128 -9.35 1.78 -6.09
CA GLU A 128 -10.55 1.66 -5.26
C GLU A 128 -11.76 2.04 -6.13
N GLY A 129 -12.39 1.02 -6.73
CA GLY A 129 -13.45 1.22 -7.72
C GLY A 129 -12.92 1.88 -8.99
N GLN A 130 -13.40 3.09 -9.30
CA GLN A 130 -12.99 3.90 -10.45
C GLN A 130 -11.90 4.93 -10.11
N ALA A 131 -11.55 5.07 -8.82
CA ALA A 131 -10.57 6.03 -8.35
C ALA A 131 -9.25 5.34 -7.97
N GLU A 132 -8.18 6.14 -7.94
CA GLU A 132 -6.88 5.72 -7.42
C GLU A 132 -6.69 6.28 -6.01
N ALA A 133 -6.42 5.40 -5.06
CA ALA A 133 -6.06 5.77 -3.69
C ALA A 133 -4.56 5.56 -3.50
N CYS A 134 -3.89 6.48 -2.81
CA CYS A 134 -2.44 6.43 -2.62
C CYS A 134 -2.05 6.67 -1.17
N THR A 135 -0.95 6.03 -0.76
CA THR A 135 -0.20 6.38 0.44
C THR A 135 1.16 6.92 0.05
N ALA A 136 1.70 7.87 0.82
CA ALA A 136 2.94 8.56 0.50
C ALA A 136 3.84 8.70 1.73
N ALA A 137 5.15 8.67 1.49
CA ALA A 137 6.16 8.97 2.49
C ALA A 137 7.32 9.73 1.86
N LEU A 138 8.06 10.43 2.71
CA LEU A 138 9.30 11.12 2.36
C LEU A 138 10.46 10.33 2.97
N THR A 139 11.54 10.22 2.22
CA THR A 139 12.81 9.67 2.70
C THR A 139 13.97 10.48 2.15
N TYR A 140 15.15 10.32 2.74
CA TYR A 140 16.37 10.97 2.32
C TYR A 140 17.40 9.91 1.98
N ALA A 141 18.11 10.11 0.87
CA ALA A 141 19.20 9.23 0.47
C ALA A 141 20.28 10.02 -0.27
N PRO A 142 21.51 9.52 -0.32
CA PRO A 142 22.55 10.06 -1.18
C PRO A 142 22.09 10.04 -2.65
N PRO A 143 22.58 10.97 -3.50
CA PRO A 143 22.26 10.97 -4.92
C PRO A 143 22.70 9.65 -5.60
N GLY A 144 21.78 9.03 -6.34
CA GLY A 144 22.05 7.84 -7.14
C GLY A 144 23.03 8.16 -8.27
N GLY A 145 24.24 7.60 -8.22
CA GLY A 145 25.26 7.80 -9.26
C GLY A 145 26.72 7.76 -8.80
N GLY A 146 27.01 7.71 -7.50
CA GLY A 146 28.38 7.59 -7.00
C GLY A 146 28.55 6.33 -6.16
N GLY A 147 29.29 5.34 -6.68
CA GLY A 147 29.91 4.32 -5.84
C GLY A 147 30.89 5.01 -4.89
N GLY A 148 30.40 5.41 -3.74
CA GLY A 148 31.17 6.01 -2.67
C GLY A 148 30.49 5.60 -1.39
N GLY A 149 31.04 4.56 -0.75
CA GLY A 149 30.58 4.17 0.58
C GLY A 149 30.49 5.41 1.46
N LEU A 150 29.38 5.53 2.18
CA LEU A 150 29.27 6.49 3.27
C LEU A 150 30.53 6.29 4.14
N GLY A 151 31.44 7.27 4.10
CA GLY A 151 32.53 7.34 5.07
C GLY A 151 31.90 7.30 6.47
N PRO A 152 32.60 6.72 7.47
CA PRO A 152 32.06 6.60 8.81
C PRO A 152 31.55 7.95 9.30
N LEU A 153 30.36 7.94 9.89
CA LEU A 153 29.74 9.13 10.47
C LEU A 153 30.77 9.80 11.40
N PRO A 154 31.07 11.10 11.23
CA PRO A 154 31.95 11.79 12.15
C PRO A 154 31.31 11.76 13.55
N GLY A 155 31.92 11.02 14.47
CA GLY A 155 31.50 10.95 15.88
C GLY A 155 31.33 9.56 16.49
N VAL A 156 31.55 8.47 15.75
CA VAL A 156 31.69 7.13 16.34
C VAL A 156 33.16 6.71 16.35
N ASN A 157 33.85 7.05 17.45
CA ASN A 157 35.12 6.45 17.84
C ASN A 157 34.87 5.38 18.90
#